data_AF-A0A0M3ILP4-F1
#
_entry.id   AF-A0A0M3ILP4-F1
#
_cell.length_a   1.000
_cell.length_b   1.000
_cell.length_c   1.000
_cell.angle_alpha   90.00
_cell.angle_beta   90.00
_cell.angle_gamma   90.00
#
_symmetry.space_group_name_H-M   'P 1'
#
loop_
_entity.id
_entity.type
_entity.pdbx_description
1 polymer ?
#
loop_
_entity_poly.entity_id
_entity_poly.type
_entity_poly.pdbx_seq_one_letter_code
_entity_poly.pdbx_strand_id
1 'polypeptide(L)'
;MGFIAAIFSSAQKMAKRVTMRADDLRFLSLEYRSALRSALCSLGEEDSELRETIGLYELIWSLTEAIFINSHVSSIVVDVMMWSRMCLARTKYADEVSECLRRNKMQQLNEEHFWTQVAYFVLGGLLSNAAAFLESYAALTNDAAIDELAKLISNVDMILLNDPNTQTEFVNRQKELRDLCDSGRLWGKGEAEKIALVVSGDSTALKRISGLVDSWFELMPAYLLFLRPRAAPSDLHEIVQECMNMCGSECEGSVDEVMCALFSLDSLYALQLICASSPDWWLGAHLADLLYKCDPRTTSAHGIDARQFILIEYAKSLFAEPGMWRVAVDYLMECGEEGRENLILLIGTVPVENEKTAILLSEICEKASLGQLASDVAKTITYK
;
A
#
# COMPACT_ATOMS: atom_id res chain seq x y z
N MET A 1 -0.31 14.22 -14.91
CA MET A 1 -0.43 13.06 -15.84
C MET A 1 0.81 12.80 -16.71
N GLY A 2 1.45 13.80 -17.34
CA GLY A 2 2.60 13.55 -18.24
C GLY A 2 3.78 12.78 -17.62
N PHE A 3 4.05 12.98 -16.32
CA PHE A 3 5.06 12.23 -15.58
C PHE A 3 4.71 10.74 -15.40
N ILE A 4 3.44 10.43 -15.14
CA ILE A 4 2.93 9.05 -14.95
C ILE A 4 2.99 8.27 -16.27
N ALA A 5 2.63 8.92 -17.38
CA ALA A 5 2.78 8.34 -18.72
C ALA A 5 4.25 8.03 -19.04
N ALA A 6 5.18 8.87 -18.58
CA ALA A 6 6.62 8.63 -18.74
C ALA A 6 7.09 7.42 -17.92
N ILE A 7 6.62 7.25 -16.68
CA ILE A 7 6.91 6.06 -15.85
C ILE A 7 6.40 4.80 -16.58
N PHE A 8 5.14 4.80 -17.04
CA PHE A 8 4.57 3.67 -17.77
C PHE A 8 5.39 3.34 -19.02
N SER A 9 5.68 4.33 -19.88
CA SER A 9 6.50 4.13 -21.08
C SER A 9 7.90 3.59 -20.78
N SER A 10 8.52 4.07 -19.69
CA SER A 10 9.80 3.56 -19.20
C SER A 10 9.70 2.08 -18.80
N ALA A 11 8.67 1.74 -18.01
CA ALA A 11 8.40 0.37 -17.57
C ALA A 11 8.24 -0.61 -18.75
N GLN A 12 7.50 -0.23 -19.80
CA GLN A 12 7.35 -1.08 -20.98
C GLN A 12 8.67 -1.27 -21.75
N LYS A 13 9.48 -0.21 -21.88
CA LYS A 13 10.79 -0.29 -22.52
C LYS A 13 11.75 -1.20 -21.75
N MET A 14 11.71 -1.16 -20.42
CA MET A 14 12.51 -2.05 -19.57
C MET A 14 12.08 -3.51 -19.75
N ALA A 15 10.78 -3.78 -19.62
CA ALA A 15 10.21 -5.14 -19.74
C ALA A 15 10.47 -5.78 -21.11
N LYS A 16 10.48 -5.00 -22.21
CA LYS A 16 10.77 -5.49 -23.56
C LYS A 16 12.25 -5.84 -23.79
N ARG A 17 13.17 -5.31 -22.98
CA ARG A 17 14.62 -5.47 -23.17
C ARG A 17 15.20 -6.60 -22.33
N VAL A 18 14.71 -6.78 -21.11
CA VAL A 18 15.24 -7.73 -20.12
C VAL A 18 14.10 -8.23 -19.25
N THR A 19 14.19 -9.48 -18.78
CA THR A 19 13.37 -9.95 -17.67
C THR A 19 13.58 -9.05 -16.45
N MET A 20 12.52 -8.42 -15.98
CA MET A 20 12.61 -7.48 -14.88
C MET A 20 12.99 -8.17 -13.58
N ARG A 21 14.00 -7.65 -12.88
CA ARG A 21 14.37 -8.15 -11.55
C ARG A 21 13.48 -7.50 -10.48
N ALA A 22 13.43 -8.10 -9.30
CA ALA A 22 12.69 -7.58 -8.16
C ALA A 22 13.08 -6.11 -7.83
N ASP A 23 14.38 -5.78 -7.89
CA ASP A 23 14.85 -4.41 -7.66
C ASP A 23 14.34 -3.42 -8.72
N ASP A 24 14.24 -3.84 -9.99
CA ASP A 24 13.72 -3.01 -11.08
C ASP A 24 12.22 -2.74 -10.88
N LEU A 25 11.45 -3.75 -10.47
CA LEU A 25 10.03 -3.64 -10.15
C LEU A 25 9.79 -2.74 -8.94
N ARG A 26 10.58 -2.91 -7.89
CA ARG A 26 10.53 -2.08 -6.70
C ARG A 26 10.85 -0.62 -7.05
N PHE A 27 11.86 -0.37 -7.87
CA PHE A 27 12.17 0.97 -8.33
C PHE A 27 10.98 1.62 -9.06
N LEU A 28 10.35 0.92 -10.00
CA LEU A 28 9.16 1.44 -10.69
C LEU A 28 7.99 1.69 -9.74
N SER A 29 7.73 0.78 -8.80
CA SER A 29 6.70 0.97 -7.76
C SER A 29 6.95 2.25 -6.95
N LEU A 30 8.21 2.51 -6.59
CA LEU A 30 8.62 3.73 -5.90
C LEU A 30 8.39 4.99 -6.74
N GLU A 31 8.62 4.96 -8.05
CA GLU A 31 8.33 6.08 -8.94
C GLU A 31 6.84 6.40 -8.98
N TYR A 32 5.97 5.39 -9.09
CA TYR A 32 4.52 5.57 -9.03
C TYR A 32 4.06 6.13 -7.68
N ARG A 33 4.56 5.57 -6.57
CA ARG A 33 4.25 6.09 -5.23
C ARG A 33 4.75 7.52 -5.03
N SER A 34 5.91 7.87 -5.58
CA SER A 34 6.41 9.24 -5.57
C SER A 34 5.51 10.19 -6.37
N ALA A 35 4.94 9.72 -7.49
CA ALA A 35 3.97 10.50 -8.26
C ALA A 35 2.68 10.74 -7.47
N LEU A 36 2.16 9.72 -6.79
CA LEU A 36 0.99 9.84 -5.90
C LEU A 36 1.24 10.85 -4.77
N ARG A 37 2.40 10.75 -4.08
CA ARG A 37 2.79 11.71 -3.03
C ARG A 37 2.92 13.12 -3.56
N SER A 38 3.56 13.29 -4.72
CA SER A 38 3.69 14.61 -5.35
C SER A 38 2.32 15.20 -5.70
N ALA A 39 1.37 14.38 -6.14
CA ALA A 39 0.01 14.81 -6.38
C ALA A 39 -0.66 15.26 -5.07
N LEU A 40 -0.61 14.44 -4.02
CA LEU A 40 -1.15 14.78 -2.69
C LEU A 40 -0.60 16.10 -2.15
N CYS A 41 0.72 16.31 -2.22
CA CYS A 41 1.35 17.56 -1.75
C CYS A 41 0.99 18.79 -2.59
N SER A 42 0.49 18.60 -3.80
CA SER A 42 0.10 19.70 -4.70
C SER A 42 -1.37 20.11 -4.53
N LEU A 43 -2.18 19.31 -3.83
CA LEU A 43 -3.60 19.56 -3.63
C LEU A 43 -3.84 20.62 -2.54
N GLY A 44 -4.76 21.55 -2.82
CA GLY A 44 -5.19 22.55 -1.85
C GLY A 44 -6.12 21.97 -0.79
N GLU A 45 -6.46 22.77 0.24
CA GLU A 45 -7.44 22.38 1.26
C GLU A 45 -8.85 22.18 0.68
N GLU A 46 -9.16 22.80 -0.45
CA GLU A 46 -10.46 22.67 -1.14
C GLU A 46 -10.64 21.29 -1.82
N ASP A 47 -9.56 20.54 -2.02
CA ASP A 47 -9.54 19.26 -2.74
C ASP A 47 -9.69 18.04 -1.79
N SER A 48 -10.46 18.17 -0.70
CA SER A 48 -10.54 17.15 0.36
C SER A 48 -10.88 15.75 -0.16
N GLU A 49 -11.90 15.63 -1.01
CA GLU A 49 -12.35 14.33 -1.56
C GLU A 49 -11.29 13.68 -2.46
N LEU A 50 -10.62 14.48 -3.28
CA LEU A 50 -9.54 14.01 -4.14
C LEU A 50 -8.31 13.60 -3.31
N ARG A 51 -8.02 14.35 -2.24
CA ARG A 51 -6.94 14.04 -1.29
C ARG A 51 -7.19 12.70 -0.59
N GLU A 52 -8.42 12.44 -0.15
CA GLU A 52 -8.83 11.14 0.40
C GLU A 52 -8.67 10.03 -0.62
N THR A 53 -9.15 10.24 -1.86
CA THR A 53 -9.06 9.27 -2.95
C THR A 53 -7.62 8.89 -3.30
N ILE A 54 -6.75 9.88 -3.53
CA ILE A 54 -5.33 9.62 -3.82
C ILE A 54 -4.62 9.02 -2.60
N GLY A 55 -5.03 9.40 -1.39
CA GLY A 55 -4.56 8.80 -0.15
C GLY A 55 -4.87 7.30 -0.08
N LEU A 56 -6.09 6.93 -0.44
CA LEU A 56 -6.51 5.53 -0.56
C LEU A 56 -5.72 4.79 -1.64
N TYR A 57 -5.46 5.43 -2.78
CA TYR A 57 -4.64 4.82 -3.85
C TYR A 57 -3.24 4.51 -3.36
N GLU A 58 -2.60 5.43 -2.64
CA GLU A 58 -1.29 5.18 -2.04
C GLU A 58 -1.32 4.06 -0.99
N LEU A 59 -2.41 3.98 -0.21
CA LEU A 59 -2.61 2.93 0.79
C LEU A 59 -2.67 1.53 0.16
N ILE A 60 -3.52 1.37 -0.86
CA ILE A 60 -3.69 0.11 -1.62
C ILE A 60 -2.40 -0.25 -2.37
N TRP A 61 -1.78 0.73 -3.04
CA TRP A 61 -0.56 0.54 -3.81
C TRP A 61 0.59 0.01 -2.95
N SER A 62 0.81 0.64 -1.80
CA SER A 62 1.90 0.27 -0.90
C SER A 62 1.67 -1.06 -0.20
N LEU A 63 0.42 -1.46 0.07
CA LEU A 63 0.12 -2.81 0.55
C LEU A 63 0.47 -3.85 -0.53
N THR A 64 0.09 -3.56 -1.77
CA THR A 64 0.43 -4.42 -2.91
C THR A 64 1.95 -4.57 -3.07
N GLU A 65 2.69 -3.47 -2.90
CA GLU A 65 4.17 -3.52 -2.87
C GLU A 65 4.70 -4.41 -1.74
N ALA A 66 4.15 -4.30 -0.53
CA ALA A 66 4.56 -5.10 0.62
C ALA A 66 4.30 -6.60 0.43
N ILE A 67 3.16 -6.98 -0.15
CA ILE A 67 2.75 -8.38 -0.29
C ILE A 67 3.36 -9.05 -1.53
N PHE A 68 3.29 -8.39 -2.69
CA PHE A 68 3.58 -9.02 -3.98
C PHE A 68 4.97 -8.69 -4.55
N ILE A 69 5.63 -7.62 -4.09
CA ILE A 69 6.89 -7.14 -4.67
C ILE A 69 8.07 -7.34 -3.72
N ASN A 70 7.89 -7.12 -2.42
CA ASN A 70 8.98 -7.21 -1.43
C ASN A 70 9.29 -8.64 -0.92
N SER A 71 8.43 -9.61 -1.25
CA SER A 71 8.36 -10.95 -0.61
C SER A 71 9.58 -11.87 -0.76
N HIS A 72 10.64 -11.45 -1.45
CA HIS A 72 11.85 -12.25 -1.67
C HIS A 72 13.05 -11.87 -0.79
N VAL A 73 12.98 -10.75 -0.06
CA VAL A 73 14.12 -10.22 0.72
C VAL A 73 13.87 -10.24 2.22
N SER A 74 12.61 -10.17 2.64
CA SER A 74 12.17 -10.07 4.03
C SER A 74 11.00 -11.02 4.32
N SER A 75 10.73 -11.25 5.61
CA SER A 75 9.51 -11.95 6.01
C SER A 75 8.28 -11.09 5.71
N ILE A 76 7.18 -11.72 5.30
CA ILE A 76 5.90 -11.05 5.06
C ILE A 76 5.41 -10.27 6.29
N VAL A 77 5.71 -10.78 7.50
CA VAL A 77 5.39 -10.10 8.76
C VAL A 77 6.11 -8.76 8.85
N VAL A 78 7.39 -8.73 8.44
CA VAL A 78 8.20 -7.51 8.44
C VAL A 78 7.72 -6.54 7.37
N ASP A 79 7.42 -7.03 6.16
CA ASP A 79 6.97 -6.18 5.06
C ASP A 79 5.63 -5.50 5.37
N VAL A 80 4.65 -6.26 5.88
CA VAL A 80 3.35 -5.73 6.31
C VAL A 80 3.51 -4.78 7.50
N MET A 81 4.43 -5.08 8.43
CA MET A 81 4.71 -4.18 9.54
C MET A 81 5.42 -2.90 9.12
N MET A 82 6.22 -2.92 8.05
CA MET A 82 6.78 -1.70 7.48
C MET A 82 5.69 -0.84 6.81
N TRP A 83 4.70 -1.48 6.18
CA TRP A 83 3.52 -0.82 5.61
C TRP A 83 2.63 -0.17 6.68
N SER A 84 2.50 -0.79 7.86
CA SER A 84 1.67 -0.29 8.98
C SER A 84 1.92 1.17 9.33
N ARG A 85 3.16 1.64 9.19
CA ARG A 85 3.55 3.02 9.51
C ARG A 85 2.83 4.04 8.64
N MET A 86 2.62 3.71 7.37
CA MET A 86 1.89 4.58 6.45
C MET A 86 0.37 4.40 6.60
N CYS A 87 -0.10 3.21 6.98
CA CYS A 87 -1.50 2.98 7.34
C CYS A 87 -1.89 3.81 8.58
N LEU A 88 -1.16 3.64 9.69
CA LEU A 88 -1.42 4.31 10.96
C LEU A 88 -1.18 5.81 10.92
N ALA A 89 -0.29 6.31 10.05
CA ALA A 89 -0.09 7.75 9.86
C ALA A 89 -1.34 8.47 9.30
N ARG A 90 -2.34 7.74 8.80
CA ARG A 90 -3.61 8.29 8.31
C ARG A 90 -4.70 8.30 9.38
N THR A 91 -4.47 7.69 10.53
CA THR A 91 -5.40 7.76 11.65
C THR A 91 -5.40 9.17 12.22
N LYS A 92 -6.57 9.63 12.70
CA LYS A 92 -6.72 10.96 13.33
C LYS A 92 -5.75 11.17 14.48
N TYR A 93 -5.36 10.09 15.14
CA TYR A 93 -4.41 10.10 16.24
C TYR A 93 -3.02 10.60 15.85
N ALA A 94 -2.54 10.28 14.63
CA ALA A 94 -1.23 10.72 14.17
C ALA A 94 -1.13 12.25 14.12
N ASP A 95 -2.21 12.92 13.72
CA ASP A 95 -2.30 14.38 13.67
C ASP A 95 -2.41 14.99 15.07
N GLU A 96 -3.22 14.40 15.95
CA GLU A 96 -3.45 14.90 17.31
C GLU A 96 -2.21 14.82 18.21
N VAL A 97 -1.39 13.77 18.05
CA VAL A 97 -0.30 13.49 19.00
C VAL A 97 1.06 13.91 18.49
N SER A 98 1.27 14.04 17.18
CA SER A 98 2.56 14.49 16.62
C SER A 98 3.01 15.87 17.16
N GLU A 99 2.10 16.76 17.54
CA GLU A 99 2.43 18.03 18.20
C GLU A 99 2.86 17.90 19.68
N CYS A 100 2.43 16.82 20.33
CA CYS A 100 2.64 16.53 21.76
C CYS A 100 3.93 15.73 22.01
N LEU A 101 4.48 15.04 21.00
CA LEU A 101 5.68 14.20 21.11
C LEU A 101 7.01 14.94 21.26
N ARG A 102 7.01 16.28 21.22
CA ARG A 102 8.25 17.04 21.41
C ARG A 102 8.76 16.82 22.85
N ARG A 103 10.04 16.48 23.00
CA ARG A 103 10.69 16.19 24.31
C ARG A 103 10.39 17.23 25.39
N ASN A 104 10.29 18.51 24.99
CA ASN A 104 10.01 19.64 25.89
C ASN A 104 8.56 19.69 26.40
N LYS A 105 7.63 18.96 25.76
CA LYS A 105 6.20 18.89 26.10
C LYS A 105 5.82 17.57 26.77
N MET A 106 6.72 16.58 26.90
CA MET A 106 6.42 15.29 27.55
C MET A 106 5.95 15.43 29.01
N GLN A 107 6.41 16.46 29.73
CA GLN A 107 5.94 16.74 31.09
C GLN A 107 4.48 17.26 31.14
N GLN A 108 3.94 17.68 30.00
CA GLN A 108 2.58 18.22 29.85
C GLN A 108 1.62 17.21 29.22
N LEU A 109 2.12 16.02 28.82
CA LEU A 109 1.32 14.95 28.26
C LEU A 109 0.45 14.32 29.36
N ASN A 110 -0.86 14.24 29.11
CA ASN A 110 -1.76 13.45 29.92
C ASN A 110 -1.35 11.96 29.85
N GLU A 111 -1.50 11.22 30.95
CA GLU A 111 -1.23 9.79 31.06
C GLU A 111 -1.97 8.98 29.98
N GLU A 112 -3.22 9.33 29.66
CA GLU A 112 -3.98 8.67 28.59
C GLU A 112 -3.29 8.84 27.23
N HIS A 113 -2.91 10.07 26.86
CA HIS A 113 -2.26 10.35 25.58
C HIS A 113 -0.89 9.68 25.49
N PHE A 114 -0.18 9.59 26.62
CA PHE A 114 1.09 8.87 26.72
C PHE A 114 0.91 7.38 26.39
N TRP A 115 -0.04 6.70 27.02
CA TRP A 115 -0.26 5.26 26.79
C TRP A 115 -0.81 4.97 25.41
N THR A 116 -1.70 5.83 24.89
CA THR A 116 -2.15 5.72 23.51
C THR A 116 -0.96 5.81 22.55
N GLN A 117 0.03 6.68 22.82
CA GLN A 117 1.19 6.81 21.94
C GLN A 117 2.06 5.55 21.96
N VAL A 118 2.27 5.00 23.17
CA VAL A 118 2.99 3.73 23.32
C VAL A 118 2.27 2.64 22.55
N ALA A 119 0.94 2.56 22.64
CA ALA A 119 0.14 1.60 21.88
C ALA A 119 0.31 1.78 20.37
N TYR A 120 0.28 3.01 19.84
CA TYR A 120 0.51 3.27 18.41
C TYR A 120 1.94 2.93 17.96
N PHE A 121 2.96 3.16 18.79
CA PHE A 121 4.31 2.68 18.49
C PHE A 121 4.37 1.15 18.42
N VAL A 122 3.68 0.46 19.33
CA VAL A 122 3.63 -1.01 19.35
C VAL A 122 2.84 -1.55 18.15
N LEU A 123 1.69 -0.97 17.84
CA LEU A 123 0.88 -1.31 16.66
C LEU A 123 1.65 -1.08 15.36
N GLY A 124 2.47 -0.02 15.30
CA GLY A 124 3.33 0.30 14.16
C GLY A 124 4.68 -0.42 14.13
N GLY A 125 4.94 -1.36 15.06
CA GLY A 125 6.20 -2.09 15.16
C GLY A 125 7.43 -1.23 15.45
N LEU A 126 7.22 0.00 15.94
CA LEU A 126 8.26 0.96 16.32
C LEU A 126 8.72 0.71 17.77
N LEU A 127 9.12 -0.52 18.07
CA LEU A 127 9.46 -0.98 19.43
C LEU A 127 10.61 -0.18 20.05
N SER A 128 11.61 0.21 19.24
CA SER A 128 12.70 1.08 19.71
C SER A 128 12.19 2.47 20.12
N ASN A 129 11.22 3.03 19.39
CA ASN A 129 10.62 4.32 19.73
C ASN A 129 9.76 4.18 21.00
N ALA A 130 8.99 3.10 21.12
CA ALA A 130 8.22 2.80 22.33
C ALA A 130 9.14 2.71 23.55
N ALA A 131 10.23 1.95 23.46
CA ALA A 131 11.20 1.79 24.54
C ALA A 131 11.83 3.13 24.96
N ALA A 132 12.30 3.94 24.00
CA ALA A 132 12.89 5.25 24.29
C ALA A 132 11.88 6.24 24.89
N PHE A 133 10.61 6.17 24.46
CA PHE A 133 9.53 7.00 24.98
C PHE A 133 9.16 6.60 26.43
N LEU A 134 9.06 5.29 26.70
CA LEU A 134 8.86 4.73 28.05
C LEU A 134 10.02 5.09 28.98
N GLU A 135 11.27 4.93 28.55
CA GLU A 135 12.47 5.28 29.34
C GLU A 135 12.47 6.76 29.72
N SER A 136 12.16 7.65 28.77
CA SER A 136 12.08 9.08 29.02
C SER A 136 10.99 9.42 30.05
N TYR A 137 9.83 8.76 29.97
CA TYR A 137 8.73 8.98 30.90
C TYR A 137 8.99 8.37 32.29
N ALA A 138 9.62 7.19 32.35
CA ALA A 138 10.04 6.56 33.60
C ALA A 138 11.05 7.40 34.36
N ALA A 139 12.00 8.04 33.67
CA ALA A 139 12.96 8.97 34.28
C ALA A 139 12.28 10.22 34.87
N LEU A 140 11.17 10.68 34.28
CA LEU A 140 10.41 11.83 34.77
C LEU A 140 9.52 11.49 35.97
N THR A 141 8.90 10.32 35.95
CA THR A 141 7.95 9.86 36.98
C THR A 141 8.60 9.03 38.09
N ASN A 142 9.85 8.62 37.90
CA ASN A 142 10.58 7.68 38.74
C ASN A 142 9.84 6.34 38.90
N ASP A 143 9.20 5.87 37.83
CA ASP A 143 8.42 4.63 37.81
C ASP A 143 9.27 3.43 37.36
N ALA A 144 9.65 2.58 38.30
CA ALA A 144 10.49 1.40 38.05
C ALA A 144 9.85 0.34 37.12
N ALA A 145 8.53 0.27 37.03
CA ALA A 145 7.86 -0.71 36.19
C ALA A 145 7.79 -0.24 34.73
N ILE A 146 7.64 1.06 34.49
CA ILE A 146 7.76 1.65 33.15
C ILE A 146 9.20 1.52 32.65
N ASP A 147 10.19 1.71 33.53
CA ASP A 147 11.60 1.47 33.22
C ASP A 147 11.89 -0.01 32.90
N GLU A 148 11.32 -0.94 33.66
CA GLU A 148 11.44 -2.39 33.37
C GLU A 148 10.76 -2.74 32.03
N LEU A 149 9.57 -2.21 31.74
CA LEU A 149 8.89 -2.40 30.46
C LEU A 149 9.72 -1.87 29.29
N ALA A 150 10.33 -0.68 29.42
CA ALA A 150 11.20 -0.11 28.38
C ALA A 150 12.36 -1.07 28.04
N LYS A 151 13.00 -1.64 29.06
CA LYS A 151 14.07 -2.63 28.90
C LYS A 151 13.57 -3.89 28.19
N LEU A 152 12.41 -4.41 28.58
CA LEU A 152 11.83 -5.61 27.97
C LEU A 152 11.49 -5.40 26.49
N ILE A 153 10.83 -4.29 26.15
CA ILE A 153 10.48 -3.97 24.76
C ILE A 153 11.73 -3.75 23.90
N SER A 154 12.78 -3.13 24.44
CA SER A 154 14.03 -2.92 23.69
C SER A 154 14.76 -4.22 23.30
N ASN A 155 14.46 -5.33 23.97
CA ASN A 155 15.02 -6.64 23.64
C ASN A 155 14.25 -7.39 22.54
N VAL A 156 13.11 -6.86 22.09
CA VAL A 156 12.31 -7.44 21.01
C VAL A 156 12.61 -6.69 19.72
N ASP A 157 13.22 -7.37 18.75
CA ASP A 157 13.60 -6.78 17.48
C ASP A 157 12.95 -7.54 16.31
N MET A 158 12.13 -6.83 15.55
CA MET A 158 11.45 -7.34 14.35
C MET A 158 12.44 -7.78 13.27
N ILE A 159 13.66 -7.25 13.22
CA ILE A 159 14.68 -7.66 12.23
C ILE A 159 15.01 -9.15 12.34
N LEU A 160 14.86 -9.75 13.53
CA LEU A 160 15.01 -11.18 13.76
C LEU A 160 14.03 -12.04 12.95
N LEU A 161 12.95 -11.45 12.41
CA LEU A 161 11.98 -12.21 11.61
C LEU A 161 12.43 -12.43 10.16
N ASN A 162 13.45 -11.73 9.68
CA ASN A 162 13.94 -11.85 8.29
C ASN A 162 14.80 -13.10 8.04
N ASP A 163 15.33 -13.74 9.09
CA ASP A 163 16.11 -14.98 8.98
C ASP A 163 15.42 -16.11 9.75
N PRO A 164 15.08 -17.25 9.12
CA PRO A 164 14.47 -18.40 9.79
C PRO A 164 15.23 -18.87 11.04
N ASN A 165 16.55 -18.70 11.08
CA ASN A 165 17.38 -19.09 12.23
C ASN A 165 17.17 -18.16 13.43
N THR A 166 16.94 -16.87 13.20
CA THR A 166 16.76 -15.86 14.26
C THR A 166 15.30 -15.65 14.63
N GLN A 167 14.33 -16.11 13.81
CA GLN A 167 12.91 -16.11 14.16
C GLN A 167 12.60 -16.84 15.47
N THR A 168 13.37 -17.89 15.79
CA THR A 168 13.23 -18.61 17.06
C THR A 168 13.65 -17.73 18.24
N GLU A 169 14.65 -16.87 18.07
CA GLU A 169 15.04 -15.90 19.09
C GLU A 169 13.91 -14.91 19.37
N PHE A 170 13.26 -14.35 18.35
CA PHE A 170 12.09 -13.46 18.54
C PHE A 170 11.01 -14.11 19.40
N VAL A 171 10.62 -15.34 19.07
CA VAL A 171 9.60 -16.10 19.83
C VAL A 171 10.07 -16.40 21.25
N ASN A 172 11.35 -16.71 21.45
CA ASN A 172 11.91 -16.90 22.79
C ASN A 172 11.84 -15.62 23.62
N ARG A 173 12.13 -14.44 23.03
CA ARG A 173 11.96 -13.16 23.73
C ARG A 173 10.52 -12.92 24.11
N GLN A 174 9.56 -13.16 23.22
CA GLN A 174 8.13 -13.05 23.57
C GLN A 174 7.75 -13.97 24.72
N LYS A 175 8.27 -15.20 24.73
CA LYS A 175 8.05 -16.15 25.83
C LYS A 175 8.66 -15.66 27.14
N GLU A 176 9.89 -15.15 27.13
CA GLU A 176 10.52 -14.56 28.32
C GLU A 176 9.67 -13.41 28.88
N LEU A 177 9.15 -12.53 28.02
CA LEU A 177 8.23 -11.48 28.43
C LEU A 177 6.94 -12.04 29.05
N ARG A 178 6.37 -13.09 28.44
CA ARG A 178 5.17 -13.75 28.97
C ARG A 178 5.40 -14.38 30.33
N ASP A 179 6.50 -15.13 30.49
CA ASP A 179 6.87 -15.77 31.75
C ASP A 179 7.08 -14.70 32.86
N LEU A 180 7.59 -13.52 32.50
CA LEU A 180 7.69 -12.39 33.43
C LEU A 180 6.32 -11.81 33.81
N CYS A 181 5.38 -11.67 32.86
CA CYS A 181 3.99 -11.30 33.14
C CYS A 181 3.33 -12.33 34.06
N ASP A 182 3.52 -13.63 33.81
CA ASP A 182 2.90 -14.73 34.55
C ASP A 182 3.53 -14.96 35.93
N SER A 183 4.79 -14.57 36.13
CA SER A 183 5.44 -14.46 37.45
C SER A 183 5.00 -13.23 38.24
N GLY A 184 4.33 -12.32 37.52
CA GLY A 184 4.10 -10.90 37.72
C GLY A 184 4.86 -10.19 38.82
N ARG A 185 6.15 -10.30 38.59
CA ARG A 185 7.10 -9.20 38.67
C ARG A 185 6.57 -7.86 38.08
N LEU A 186 5.64 -7.91 37.12
CA LEU A 186 4.96 -6.75 36.53
C LEU A 186 3.61 -6.36 37.21
N TRP A 187 3.12 -7.11 38.21
CA TRP A 187 1.75 -6.93 38.70
C TRP A 187 1.52 -5.63 39.49
N GLY A 188 0.47 -4.92 39.08
CA GLY A 188 -0.07 -3.73 39.74
C GLY A 188 -0.25 -2.50 38.83
N LYS A 189 0.04 -2.58 37.52
CA LYS A 189 0.08 -1.36 36.67
C LYS A 189 -0.65 -1.49 35.34
N GLY A 190 -1.94 -1.14 35.38
CA GLY A 190 -2.78 -0.66 34.28
C GLY A 190 -2.28 -0.86 32.86
N GLU A 191 -1.93 0.23 32.18
CA GLU A 191 -1.59 0.20 30.75
C GLU A 191 -0.22 -0.43 30.46
N ALA A 192 0.73 -0.39 31.40
CA ALA A 192 2.05 -1.01 31.25
C ALA A 192 1.97 -2.53 31.05
N GLU A 193 1.19 -3.20 31.90
CA GLU A 193 0.94 -4.64 31.80
C GLU A 193 0.20 -4.98 30.50
N LYS A 194 -0.77 -4.14 30.09
CA LYS A 194 -1.50 -4.32 28.84
C LYS A 194 -0.54 -4.31 27.64
N ILE A 195 0.38 -3.35 27.57
CA ILE A 195 1.39 -3.27 26.51
C ILE A 195 2.35 -4.47 26.55
N ALA A 196 2.83 -4.86 27.74
CA ALA A 196 3.71 -6.02 27.89
C ALA A 196 3.04 -7.31 27.36
N LEU A 197 1.77 -7.52 27.70
CA LEU A 197 0.98 -8.66 27.24
C LEU A 197 0.82 -8.65 25.71
N VAL A 198 0.55 -7.50 25.09
CA VAL A 198 0.50 -7.37 23.62
C VAL A 198 1.82 -7.82 22.99
N VAL A 199 2.95 -7.26 23.44
CA VAL A 199 4.29 -7.58 22.88
C VAL A 199 4.65 -9.05 23.08
N SER A 200 4.21 -9.65 24.19
CA SER A 200 4.39 -11.08 24.48
C SER A 200 3.54 -12.02 23.61
N GLY A 201 2.62 -11.48 22.81
CA GLY A 201 1.72 -12.23 21.93
C GLY A 201 0.40 -12.65 22.58
N ASP A 202 -0.12 -11.89 23.54
CA ASP A 202 -1.43 -12.19 24.15
C ASP A 202 -2.58 -11.67 23.27
N SER A 203 -3.45 -12.58 22.82
CA SER A 203 -4.57 -12.25 21.93
C SER A 203 -5.65 -11.42 22.61
N THR A 204 -5.84 -11.59 23.93
CA THR A 204 -6.85 -10.83 24.68
C THR A 204 -6.39 -9.39 24.87
N ALA A 205 -5.10 -9.18 25.16
CA ALA A 205 -4.51 -7.85 25.27
C ALA A 205 -4.51 -7.12 23.92
N LEU A 206 -4.19 -7.79 22.81
CA LEU A 206 -4.28 -7.20 21.47
C LEU A 206 -5.72 -6.76 21.15
N LYS A 207 -6.71 -7.62 21.45
CA LYS A 207 -8.13 -7.27 21.29
C LYS A 207 -8.55 -6.07 22.15
N ARG A 208 -7.96 -5.86 23.33
CA ARG A 208 -8.27 -4.70 24.17
C ARG A 208 -7.77 -3.39 23.56
N ILE A 209 -6.67 -3.41 22.81
CA ILE A 209 -6.13 -2.21 22.14
C ILE A 209 -6.65 -2.05 20.71
N SER A 210 -7.40 -3.01 20.17
CA SER A 210 -7.96 -2.90 18.82
C SER A 210 -8.96 -1.77 18.67
N GLY A 211 -9.56 -1.27 19.76
CA GLY A 211 -10.44 -0.10 19.74
C GLY A 211 -9.72 1.23 19.49
N LEU A 212 -8.38 1.23 19.38
CA LEU A 212 -7.59 2.40 18.99
C LEU A 212 -7.53 2.61 17.48
N VAL A 213 -7.90 1.59 16.70
CA VAL A 213 -7.88 1.60 15.24
C VAL A 213 -9.30 1.43 14.71
N ASP A 214 -9.58 2.05 13.57
CA ASP A 214 -10.93 2.12 13.00
C ASP A 214 -11.21 0.92 12.10
N SER A 215 -10.19 0.33 11.48
CA SER A 215 -10.33 -0.77 10.52
C SER A 215 -9.49 -1.99 10.90
N TRP A 216 -9.99 -3.19 10.58
CA TRP A 216 -9.30 -4.45 10.91
C TRP A 216 -7.91 -4.55 10.27
N PHE A 217 -7.72 -3.99 9.08
CA PHE A 217 -6.44 -4.03 8.37
C PHE A 217 -5.38 -3.12 9.03
N GLU A 218 -5.78 -2.18 9.88
CA GLU A 218 -4.85 -1.37 10.68
C GLU A 218 -4.28 -2.18 11.86
N LEU A 219 -5.03 -3.17 12.37
CA LEU A 219 -4.58 -4.12 13.40
C LEU A 219 -3.75 -5.27 12.81
N MET A 220 -4.05 -5.67 11.56
CA MET A 220 -3.46 -6.84 10.91
C MET A 220 -1.92 -6.92 10.99
N PRO A 221 -1.14 -5.83 10.82
CA PRO A 221 0.31 -5.88 11.01
C PRO A 221 0.72 -6.29 12.42
N ALA A 222 0.08 -5.73 13.45
CA ALA A 222 0.35 -6.07 14.85
C ALA A 222 -0.09 -7.50 15.17
N TYR A 223 -1.20 -7.95 14.58
CA TYR A 223 -1.66 -9.33 14.66
C TYR A 223 -0.58 -10.28 14.13
N LEU A 224 -0.04 -10.02 12.95
CA LEU A 224 1.04 -10.81 12.35
C LEU A 224 2.29 -10.78 13.25
N LEU A 225 2.76 -9.60 13.66
CA LEU A 225 3.98 -9.46 14.44
C LEU A 225 3.91 -10.23 15.77
N PHE A 226 2.81 -10.10 16.50
CA PHE A 226 2.75 -10.60 17.88
C PHE A 226 2.09 -11.98 18.00
N LEU A 227 1.12 -12.34 17.15
CA LEU A 227 0.37 -13.60 17.26
C LEU A 227 0.74 -14.63 16.20
N ARG A 228 1.31 -14.20 15.07
CA ARG A 228 1.72 -15.07 13.96
C ARG A 228 3.12 -14.69 13.42
N PRO A 229 4.17 -14.56 14.26
CA PRO A 229 5.48 -14.05 13.84
C PRO A 229 6.21 -14.91 12.79
N ARG A 230 5.74 -16.14 12.55
CA ARG A 230 6.28 -17.10 11.58
C ARG A 230 5.37 -17.30 10.37
N ALA A 231 4.36 -16.45 10.18
CA ALA A 231 3.45 -16.55 9.05
C ALA A 231 4.22 -16.53 7.73
N ALA A 232 3.88 -17.45 6.84
CA ALA A 232 4.25 -17.41 5.45
C ALA A 232 3.13 -16.71 4.64
N PRO A 233 3.41 -16.25 3.40
CA PRO A 233 2.37 -15.68 2.55
C PRO A 233 1.14 -16.59 2.36
N SER A 234 1.34 -17.91 2.31
CA SER A 234 0.26 -18.89 2.20
C SER A 234 -0.73 -18.88 3.37
N ASP A 235 -0.30 -18.40 4.54
CA ASP A 235 -1.10 -18.44 5.76
C ASP A 235 -2.01 -17.20 5.88
N LEU A 236 -1.74 -16.15 5.08
CA LEU A 236 -2.41 -14.86 5.22
C LEU A 236 -3.92 -14.95 5.09
N HIS A 237 -4.43 -15.78 4.17
CA HIS A 237 -5.87 -15.94 3.97
C HIS A 237 -6.59 -16.36 5.25
N GLU A 238 -6.05 -17.35 5.97
CA GLU A 238 -6.61 -17.81 7.24
C GLU A 238 -6.46 -16.72 8.32
N ILE A 239 -5.27 -16.12 8.43
CA ILE A 239 -4.97 -15.12 9.47
C ILE A 239 -5.85 -13.87 9.32
N VAL A 240 -6.19 -13.46 8.09
CA VAL A 240 -7.12 -12.35 7.84
C VAL A 240 -8.48 -12.63 8.48
N GLN A 241 -9.01 -13.84 8.33
CA GLN A 241 -10.29 -14.22 8.95
C GLN A 241 -10.18 -14.20 10.49
N GLU A 242 -9.07 -14.68 11.05
CA GLU A 242 -8.83 -14.62 12.49
C GLU A 242 -8.77 -13.18 13.01
N CYS A 243 -8.12 -12.27 12.27
CA CYS A 243 -8.00 -10.86 12.62
C CYS A 243 -9.34 -10.13 12.54
N MET A 244 -10.12 -10.33 11.48
CA MET A 244 -11.46 -9.74 11.35
C MET A 244 -12.40 -10.20 12.47
N ASN A 245 -12.37 -11.50 12.78
CA ASN A 245 -13.13 -12.06 13.91
C ASN A 245 -12.73 -11.44 15.27
N MET A 246 -11.44 -11.12 15.46
CA MET A 246 -10.98 -10.44 16.66
C MET A 246 -11.56 -9.02 16.78
N CYS A 247 -11.56 -8.27 15.67
CA CYS A 247 -12.11 -6.92 15.59
C CYS A 247 -13.65 -6.89 15.66
N GLY A 248 -14.32 -8.04 15.45
CA GLY A 248 -15.77 -8.07 15.32
C GLY A 248 -16.26 -7.33 14.08
N SER A 249 -15.42 -7.26 13.04
CA SER A 249 -15.70 -6.56 11.79
C SER A 249 -16.13 -7.57 10.74
N GLU A 250 -17.16 -7.23 9.97
CA GLU A 250 -17.40 -7.82 8.65
C GLU A 250 -16.76 -6.90 7.58
N CYS A 251 -16.48 -7.41 6.37
CA CYS A 251 -16.04 -6.56 5.26
C CYS A 251 -17.25 -5.74 4.78
N GLU A 252 -17.49 -4.59 5.39
CA GLU A 252 -18.68 -3.77 5.12
C GLU A 252 -18.41 -2.67 4.07
N GLY A 253 -17.14 -2.33 3.81
CA GLY A 253 -16.74 -1.29 2.85
C GLY A 253 -15.98 -1.83 1.62
N SER A 254 -16.05 -1.09 0.49
CA SER A 254 -15.31 -1.42 -0.73
C SER A 254 -13.80 -1.48 -0.53
N VAL A 255 -13.26 -0.65 0.37
CA VAL A 255 -11.85 -0.67 0.75
C VAL A 255 -11.51 -1.94 1.53
N ASP A 256 -12.38 -2.36 2.46
CA ASP A 256 -12.15 -3.58 3.25
C ASP A 256 -12.10 -4.83 2.37
N GLU A 257 -12.98 -4.91 1.38
CA GLU A 257 -12.98 -6.01 0.41
C GLU A 257 -11.68 -6.04 -0.41
N VAL A 258 -11.21 -4.88 -0.88
CA VAL A 258 -9.92 -4.77 -1.59
C VAL A 258 -8.75 -5.18 -0.70
N MET A 259 -8.70 -4.70 0.55
CA MET A 259 -7.64 -5.07 1.50
C MET A 259 -7.68 -6.57 1.81
N CYS A 260 -8.88 -7.14 2.01
CA CYS A 260 -9.08 -8.56 2.27
C CYS A 260 -8.58 -9.42 1.10
N ALA A 261 -8.91 -9.04 -0.13
CA ALA A 261 -8.44 -9.72 -1.35
C ALA A 261 -6.92 -9.66 -1.48
N LEU A 262 -6.30 -8.49 -1.26
CA LEU A 262 -4.84 -8.32 -1.31
C LEU A 262 -4.12 -9.15 -0.24
N PHE A 263 -4.57 -9.10 1.02
CA PHE A 263 -4.01 -9.94 2.08
C PHE A 263 -4.22 -11.43 1.80
N SER A 264 -5.34 -11.82 1.17
CA SER A 264 -5.60 -13.21 0.78
C SER A 264 -4.82 -13.67 -0.46
N LEU A 265 -3.90 -12.85 -0.98
CA LEU A 265 -3.13 -13.11 -2.21
C LEU A 265 -3.99 -13.24 -3.48
N ASP A 266 -5.24 -12.78 -3.46
CA ASP A 266 -6.14 -12.77 -4.61
C ASP A 266 -6.09 -11.41 -5.33
N SER A 267 -4.96 -11.18 -6.00
CA SER A 267 -4.70 -9.93 -6.73
C SER A 267 -5.68 -9.69 -7.87
N LEU A 268 -6.18 -10.75 -8.52
CA LEU A 268 -7.13 -10.62 -9.61
C LEU A 268 -8.49 -10.13 -9.08
N TYR A 269 -8.98 -10.71 -7.99
CA TYR A 269 -10.21 -10.25 -7.35
C TYR A 269 -10.05 -8.84 -6.79
N ALA A 270 -8.91 -8.51 -6.18
CA ALA A 270 -8.61 -7.15 -5.74
C ALA A 270 -8.68 -6.14 -6.90
N LEU A 271 -8.11 -6.45 -8.07
CA LEU A 271 -8.18 -5.60 -9.26
C LEU A 271 -9.62 -5.42 -9.76
N GLN A 272 -10.44 -6.47 -9.73
CA GLN A 272 -11.86 -6.40 -10.08
C GLN A 272 -12.62 -5.44 -9.15
N LEU A 273 -12.40 -5.56 -7.84
CA LEU A 273 -13.02 -4.70 -6.84
C LEU A 273 -12.59 -3.23 -7.00
N ILE A 274 -11.29 -2.98 -7.23
CA ILE A 274 -10.77 -1.62 -7.48
C ILE A 274 -11.46 -1.00 -8.70
N CYS A 275 -11.53 -1.72 -9.82
CA CYS A 275 -12.13 -1.21 -11.06
C CYS A 275 -13.65 -1.07 -10.96
N ALA A 276 -14.32 -1.87 -10.14
CA ALA A 276 -15.76 -1.75 -9.90
C ALA A 276 -16.12 -0.58 -8.96
N SER A 277 -15.21 -0.20 -8.07
CA SER A 277 -15.46 0.80 -7.02
C SER A 277 -15.24 2.24 -7.47
N SER A 278 -14.58 2.48 -8.61
CA SER A 278 -14.28 3.82 -9.09
C SER A 278 -14.36 3.91 -10.62
N PRO A 279 -14.90 5.01 -11.19
CA PRO A 279 -14.80 5.27 -12.62
C PRO A 279 -13.38 5.68 -13.05
N ASP A 280 -12.49 6.01 -12.10
CA ASP A 280 -11.08 6.27 -12.39
C ASP A 280 -10.31 4.95 -12.49
N TRP A 281 -9.89 4.64 -13.70
CA TRP A 281 -9.13 3.45 -14.04
C TRP A 281 -7.65 3.55 -13.69
N TRP A 282 -7.16 4.70 -13.22
CA TRP A 282 -5.73 4.94 -12.96
C TRP A 282 -5.12 3.87 -12.05
N LEU A 283 -5.71 3.64 -10.88
CA LEU A 283 -5.17 2.68 -9.91
C LEU A 283 -5.19 1.27 -10.48
N GLY A 284 -6.33 0.85 -11.03
CA GLY A 284 -6.49 -0.48 -11.63
C GLY A 284 -5.49 -0.73 -12.75
N ALA A 285 -5.35 0.19 -13.69
CA ALA A 285 -4.48 0.07 -14.86
C ALA A 285 -3.01 -0.05 -14.47
N HIS A 286 -2.54 0.82 -13.58
CA HIS A 286 -1.14 0.84 -13.18
C HIS A 286 -0.77 -0.30 -12.23
N LEU A 287 -1.69 -0.68 -11.33
CA LEU A 287 -1.47 -1.82 -10.45
C LEU A 287 -1.49 -3.14 -11.22
N ALA A 288 -2.43 -3.33 -12.16
CA ALA A 288 -2.46 -4.50 -13.03
C ALA A 288 -1.20 -4.59 -13.91
N ASP A 289 -0.73 -3.46 -14.43
CA ASP A 289 0.50 -3.39 -15.22
C ASP A 289 1.74 -3.82 -14.40
N LEU A 290 1.83 -3.35 -13.15
CA LEU A 290 2.93 -3.68 -12.23
C LEU A 290 2.87 -5.15 -11.78
N LEU A 291 1.69 -5.63 -11.38
CA LEU A 291 1.44 -7.00 -10.94
C LEU A 291 1.77 -8.01 -12.06
N TYR A 292 1.32 -7.76 -13.28
CA TYR A 292 1.66 -8.59 -14.43
C TYR A 292 3.17 -8.68 -14.66
N LYS A 293 3.89 -7.56 -14.49
CA LYS A 293 5.36 -7.54 -14.64
C LYS A 293 6.07 -8.28 -13.52
N CYS A 294 5.47 -8.34 -12.33
CA CYS A 294 5.95 -9.18 -11.23
C CYS A 294 5.73 -10.66 -11.55
N ASP A 295 4.48 -11.03 -11.84
CA ASP A 295 4.08 -12.37 -12.23
C ASP A 295 2.77 -12.32 -13.03
N PRO A 296 2.76 -12.71 -14.32
CA PRO A 296 1.55 -12.69 -15.14
C PRO A 296 0.37 -13.49 -14.59
N ARG A 297 0.61 -14.45 -13.68
CA ARG A 297 -0.45 -15.22 -13.02
C ARG A 297 -1.29 -14.39 -12.05
N THR A 298 -0.76 -13.27 -11.57
CA THR A 298 -1.46 -12.36 -10.63
C THR A 298 -2.61 -11.61 -11.29
N THR A 299 -2.60 -11.47 -12.61
CA THR A 299 -3.64 -10.74 -13.37
C THR A 299 -4.40 -11.62 -14.34
N SER A 300 -4.12 -12.93 -14.38
CA SER A 300 -4.72 -13.83 -15.35
C SER A 300 -5.47 -14.99 -14.70
N ALA A 301 -6.61 -15.33 -15.30
CA ALA A 301 -7.38 -16.53 -14.96
C ALA A 301 -7.86 -17.19 -16.24
N HIS A 302 -7.78 -18.53 -16.29
CA HIS A 302 -8.25 -19.33 -17.43
C HIS A 302 -7.70 -18.90 -18.81
N GLY A 303 -6.48 -18.34 -18.82
CA GLY A 303 -5.82 -17.87 -20.06
C GLY A 303 -6.26 -16.47 -20.52
N ILE A 304 -7.10 -15.78 -19.76
CA ILE A 304 -7.50 -14.39 -20.01
C ILE A 304 -6.70 -13.49 -19.06
N ASP A 305 -6.02 -12.49 -19.63
CA ASP A 305 -5.26 -11.48 -18.87
C ASP A 305 -6.12 -10.23 -18.66
N ALA A 306 -6.50 -9.97 -17.41
CA ALA A 306 -7.30 -8.80 -17.05
C ALA A 306 -6.54 -7.49 -17.28
N ARG A 307 -5.20 -7.50 -17.27
CA ARG A 307 -4.40 -6.29 -17.50
C ARG A 307 -4.75 -5.64 -18.84
N GLN A 308 -4.84 -6.42 -19.92
CA GLN A 308 -5.12 -5.90 -21.26
C GLN A 308 -6.44 -5.12 -21.29
N PHE A 309 -7.50 -5.71 -20.74
CA PHE A 309 -8.81 -5.07 -20.62
C PHE A 309 -8.74 -3.76 -19.82
N ILE A 310 -8.13 -3.80 -18.63
CA ILE A 310 -8.05 -2.63 -17.74
C ILE A 310 -7.25 -1.49 -18.39
N LEU A 311 -6.15 -1.80 -19.09
CA LEU A 311 -5.36 -0.81 -19.83
C LEU A 311 -6.14 -0.17 -20.98
N ILE A 312 -6.97 -0.95 -21.68
CA ILE A 312 -7.84 -0.45 -22.76
C ILE A 312 -8.90 0.50 -22.18
N GLU A 313 -9.55 0.13 -21.07
CA GLU A 313 -10.55 0.99 -20.42
C GLU A 313 -9.94 2.29 -19.88
N TYR A 314 -8.73 2.23 -19.32
CA TYR A 314 -8.00 3.44 -18.94
C TYR A 314 -7.63 4.30 -20.15
N ALA A 315 -7.21 3.71 -21.26
CA ALA A 315 -6.95 4.46 -22.46
C ALA A 315 -8.22 5.15 -23.01
N LYS A 316 -9.37 4.46 -22.98
CA LYS A 316 -10.67 5.04 -23.36
C LYS A 316 -11.03 6.24 -22.49
N SER A 317 -10.85 6.15 -21.17
CA SER A 317 -11.10 7.29 -20.28
C SER A 317 -10.19 8.48 -20.61
N LEU A 318 -8.91 8.23 -20.91
CA LEU A 318 -7.98 9.28 -21.36
C LEU A 318 -8.33 9.87 -22.72
N PHE A 319 -8.96 9.12 -23.63
CA PHE A 319 -9.45 9.66 -24.90
C PHE A 319 -10.64 10.62 -24.71
N ALA A 320 -11.45 10.40 -23.68
CA ALA A 320 -12.56 11.30 -23.33
C ALA A 320 -12.06 12.64 -22.74
N GLU A 321 -10.84 12.65 -22.16
CA GLU A 321 -10.24 13.83 -21.55
C GLU A 321 -9.51 14.72 -22.58
N PRO A 322 -9.86 16.02 -22.67
CA PRO A 322 -9.21 16.95 -23.59
C PRO A 322 -7.68 16.99 -23.45
N GLY A 323 -6.97 16.72 -24.55
CA GLY A 323 -5.51 16.79 -24.61
C GLY A 323 -4.76 15.55 -24.10
N MET A 324 -5.46 14.53 -23.57
CA MET A 324 -4.84 13.31 -23.03
C MET A 324 -4.73 12.16 -24.02
N TRP A 325 -5.41 12.24 -25.18
CA TRP A 325 -5.40 11.20 -26.22
C TRP A 325 -3.99 10.74 -26.64
N ARG A 326 -2.99 11.63 -26.64
CA ARG A 326 -1.60 11.28 -26.97
C ARG A 326 -1.01 10.25 -26.03
N VAL A 327 -1.33 10.40 -24.75
CA VAL A 327 -0.92 9.48 -23.69
C VAL A 327 -1.69 8.17 -23.81
N ALA A 328 -2.99 8.24 -24.11
CA ALA A 328 -3.86 7.08 -24.29
C ALA A 328 -3.36 6.11 -25.39
N VAL A 329 -2.81 6.65 -26.49
CA VAL A 329 -2.23 5.85 -27.58
C VAL A 329 -1.13 4.91 -27.08
N ASP A 330 -0.27 5.36 -26.18
CA ASP A 330 0.83 4.52 -25.68
C ASP A 330 0.29 3.31 -24.90
N TYR A 331 -0.82 3.44 -24.16
CA TYR A 331 -1.46 2.31 -23.48
C TYR A 331 -2.09 1.32 -24.47
N LEU A 332 -2.81 1.80 -25.48
CA LEU A 332 -3.43 0.95 -26.49
C LEU A 332 -2.39 0.16 -27.29
N MET A 333 -1.25 0.79 -27.62
CA MET A 333 -0.18 0.13 -28.36
C MET A 333 0.49 -1.02 -27.59
N GLU A 334 0.39 -1.03 -26.25
CA GLU A 334 0.85 -2.14 -25.41
C GLU A 334 -0.16 -3.30 -25.35
N CYS A 335 -1.41 -3.07 -25.77
CA CYS A 335 -2.49 -4.05 -25.70
C CYS A 335 -2.65 -4.87 -27.01
N GLY A 336 -1.60 -4.94 -27.84
CA GLY A 336 -1.58 -5.82 -29.01
C GLY A 336 -2.63 -5.49 -30.07
N GLU A 337 -3.31 -6.52 -30.59
CA GLU A 337 -4.30 -6.38 -31.66
C GLU A 337 -5.58 -5.69 -31.18
N GLU A 338 -6.12 -6.11 -30.02
CA GLU A 338 -7.32 -5.51 -29.45
C GLU A 338 -7.11 -4.01 -29.12
N GLY A 339 -5.92 -3.65 -28.63
CA GLY A 339 -5.54 -2.26 -28.44
C GLY A 339 -5.52 -1.46 -29.75
N ARG A 340 -5.02 -2.05 -30.85
CA ARG A 340 -5.04 -1.42 -32.18
C ARG A 340 -6.46 -1.24 -32.71
N GLU A 341 -7.34 -2.22 -32.52
CA GLU A 341 -8.76 -2.10 -32.91
C GLU A 341 -9.45 -0.95 -32.17
N ASN A 342 -9.23 -0.83 -30.86
CA ASN A 342 -9.74 0.29 -30.08
C ASN A 342 -9.14 1.62 -30.53
N LEU A 343 -7.85 1.66 -30.87
CA LEU A 343 -7.21 2.87 -31.38
C LEU A 343 -7.85 3.35 -32.69
N ILE A 344 -8.16 2.44 -33.63
CA ILE A 344 -8.85 2.78 -34.89
C ILE A 344 -10.20 3.46 -34.61
N LEU A 345 -10.95 2.95 -33.64
CA LEU A 345 -12.27 3.48 -33.28
C LEU A 345 -12.18 4.87 -32.64
N LEU A 346 -11.19 5.09 -31.77
CA LEU A 346 -11.07 6.31 -30.96
C LEU A 346 -10.34 7.45 -31.67
N ILE A 347 -9.34 7.13 -32.49
CA ILE A 347 -8.51 8.17 -33.10
C ILE A 347 -9.31 9.08 -34.07
N GLY A 348 -10.36 8.54 -34.69
CA GLY A 348 -11.27 9.28 -35.55
C GLY A 348 -12.14 10.30 -34.81
N THR A 349 -12.27 10.20 -33.48
CA THR A 349 -13.03 11.15 -32.67
C THR A 349 -12.19 12.34 -32.21
N VAL A 350 -10.87 12.33 -32.46
CA VAL A 350 -9.97 13.41 -32.04
C VAL A 350 -10.16 14.65 -32.93
N PRO A 351 -10.49 15.83 -32.36
CA PRO A 351 -10.71 17.03 -33.16
C PRO A 351 -9.39 17.54 -33.77
N VAL A 352 -9.37 17.70 -35.10
CA VAL A 352 -8.24 18.27 -35.84
C VAL A 352 -8.35 19.80 -35.87
N GLU A 353 -7.89 20.43 -34.79
CA GLU A 353 -7.97 21.88 -34.61
C GLU A 353 -6.87 22.66 -35.33
N ASN A 354 -5.68 22.08 -35.47
CA ASN A 354 -4.51 22.73 -36.06
C ASN A 354 -3.60 21.72 -36.77
N GLU A 355 -2.68 22.23 -37.59
CA GLU A 355 -1.74 21.45 -38.38
C GLU A 355 -0.83 20.55 -37.51
N LYS A 356 -0.43 21.01 -36.32
CA LYS A 356 0.40 20.20 -35.40
C LYS A 356 -0.33 18.96 -34.90
N THR A 357 -1.60 19.09 -34.55
CA THR A 357 -2.45 17.95 -34.14
C THR A 357 -2.57 16.95 -35.29
N ALA A 358 -2.74 17.44 -36.52
CA ALA A 358 -2.92 16.60 -37.68
C ALA A 358 -1.65 15.85 -38.10
N ILE A 359 -0.48 16.51 -38.06
CA ILE A 359 0.83 15.87 -38.28
C ILE A 359 1.02 14.75 -37.25
N LEU A 360 0.77 15.02 -35.97
CA LEU A 360 0.95 14.00 -34.94
C LEU A 360 -0.01 12.81 -35.09
N LEU A 361 -1.28 13.07 -35.46
CA LEU A 361 -2.23 12.00 -35.74
C LEU A 361 -1.75 11.11 -36.90
N SER A 362 -1.17 11.71 -37.94
CA SER A 362 -0.55 10.97 -39.05
C SER A 362 0.62 10.11 -38.57
N GLU A 363 1.54 10.67 -37.79
CA GLU A 363 2.69 9.95 -37.21
C GLU A 363 2.24 8.76 -36.34
N ILE A 364 1.20 8.95 -35.52
CA ILE A 364 0.62 7.88 -34.69
C ILE A 364 0.01 6.79 -35.56
N CYS A 365 -0.77 7.15 -36.58
CA CYS A 365 -1.37 6.18 -37.49
C CYS A 365 -0.29 5.38 -38.23
N GLU A 366 0.79 6.02 -38.67
CA GLU A 366 1.94 5.35 -39.28
C GLU A 366 2.62 4.37 -38.31
N LYS A 367 2.93 4.82 -37.08
CA LYS A 367 3.53 3.99 -36.03
C LYS A 367 2.66 2.78 -35.66
N ALA A 368 1.34 2.95 -35.70
CA ALA A 368 0.36 1.89 -35.45
C ALA A 368 0.07 1.00 -36.68
N SER A 369 0.75 1.24 -37.82
CA SER A 369 0.50 0.56 -39.10
C SER A 369 -0.92 0.73 -39.65
N LEU A 370 -1.57 1.85 -39.35
CA LEU A 370 -2.91 2.24 -39.77
C LEU A 370 -2.87 3.13 -41.02
N GLY A 371 -2.26 2.62 -42.10
CA GLY A 371 -1.95 3.43 -43.29
C GLY A 371 -3.15 4.10 -43.97
N GLN A 372 -4.33 3.43 -43.96
CA GLN A 372 -5.55 4.01 -44.53
C GLN A 372 -6.03 5.22 -43.72
N LEU A 373 -5.99 5.12 -42.39
CA LEU A 373 -6.42 6.19 -41.49
C LEU A 373 -5.45 7.39 -41.52
N ALA A 374 -4.13 7.12 -41.63
CA ALA A 374 -3.13 8.16 -41.83
C ALA A 374 -3.43 8.99 -43.09
N SER A 375 -3.80 8.32 -44.19
CA SER A 375 -4.18 8.99 -45.44
C SER A 375 -5.43 9.87 -45.29
N ASP A 376 -6.42 9.43 -44.52
CA ASP A 376 -7.68 10.15 -44.35
C ASP A 376 -7.52 11.37 -43.42
N VAL A 377 -6.70 11.27 -42.37
CA VAL A 377 -6.29 12.42 -41.55
C VAL A 377 -5.51 13.42 -42.39
N ALA A 378 -4.52 12.97 -43.18
CA ALA A 378 -3.72 13.84 -44.04
C ALA A 378 -4.58 14.60 -45.07
N LYS A 379 -5.60 13.95 -45.64
CA LYS A 379 -6.56 14.62 -46.55
C LYS A 379 -7.30 15.76 -45.85
N THR A 380 -7.66 15.60 -44.58
CA THR A 380 -8.41 16.61 -43.82
C THR A 380 -7.58 17.89 -43.60
N ILE A 381 -6.24 17.79 -43.60
CA ILE A 381 -5.31 18.93 -43.57
C ILE A 381 -5.32 19.69 -44.89
N THR A 382 -5.30 18.99 -46.03
CA THR A 382 -5.27 19.61 -47.37
C THR A 382 -6.54 20.36 -47.77
N TYR A 383 -7.65 20.16 -47.06
CA TYR A 383 -8.96 20.79 -47.35
C TYR A 383 -9.33 21.94 -46.38
N LYS A 384 -8.47 22.27 -45.41
CA LYS A 384 -8.53 23.53 -44.63
C LYS A 384 -7.50 24.51 -45.17
#